data_AF-A0A954SZ87-F1
#
_entry.id   AF-A0A954SZ87-F1
#
_cell.length_a   1.000
_cell.length_b   1.000
_cell.length_c   1.000
_cell.angle_alpha   90.00
_cell.angle_beta   90.00
_cell.angle_gamma   90.00
#
_symmetry.space_group_name_H-M   'P 1'
#
loop_
_entity.id
_entity.type
_entity.pdbx_description
1 polymer ?
#
loop_
_entity_poly.entity_id
_entity_poly.type
_entity_poly.pdbx_seq_one_letter_code
_entity_poly.pdbx_strand_id
1 'polypeptide(L)'
;RYGQPHGGLPHSIVLPWYTQFVGQDRRIAGQTGGRMGDHFDPFLVQGDFTSPDFRMDALRLPENISRDRFQRRLDLRSRITSFGEHDPRATHQTHVTESNFQSAAALVEKTEAAGVLDLTGESTTLREQYGMTKFGQSLLMARRLVEADVSLVTVNWDDDTRNDKVSPHWDTHHNNFAKLKENLCPPFDRAMSTFLADLDQRGLLESTMVVALGEFGRTPKIGLITQNGMTEPTGRDHWPHAFTALVAGGGVSGGQVHGSTTPNGGYVEDNAVTPADLSATILKHLGIDQLQEYNDGFLQIRQRLSTGRIVEFA
;
A
#
# COMPACT_ATOMS: atom_id res chain seq x y z
N ARG A 1 -4.34 15.64 -7.95
CA ARG A 1 -4.47 14.69 -9.09
C ARG A 1 -3.14 13.96 -9.21
N TYR A 2 -3.14 12.65 -9.47
CA TYR A 2 -1.91 11.84 -9.46
C TYR A 2 -0.82 12.44 -10.34
N GLY A 3 0.43 12.49 -9.83
CA GLY A 3 1.60 12.97 -10.57
C GLY A 3 1.92 14.46 -10.50
N GLN A 4 1.19 15.28 -9.72
CA GLN A 4 1.56 16.68 -9.44
C GLN A 4 1.65 16.87 -7.92
N PRO A 5 2.81 16.61 -7.29
CA PRO A 5 2.91 16.68 -5.84
C PRO A 5 3.05 18.13 -5.42
N HIS A 6 2.10 18.66 -4.65
CA HIS A 6 2.23 20.02 -4.10
C HIS A 6 3.27 20.09 -2.97
N GLY A 7 3.77 18.94 -2.48
CA GLY A 7 4.65 18.85 -1.32
C GLY A 7 5.97 18.09 -1.50
N GLY A 8 6.30 17.56 -2.69
CA GLY A 8 7.56 16.83 -2.95
C GLY A 8 7.78 15.55 -2.13
N LEU A 9 6.74 15.00 -1.51
CA LEU A 9 6.73 13.63 -0.99
C LEU A 9 6.65 12.61 -2.15
N PRO A 10 7.01 11.34 -1.92
CA PRO A 10 6.88 10.30 -2.92
C PRO A 10 5.40 10.11 -3.28
N HIS A 11 5.13 9.84 -4.55
CA HIS A 11 3.76 9.64 -5.05
C HIS A 11 3.10 8.37 -4.51
N SER A 12 3.90 7.35 -4.25
CA SER A 12 3.46 6.05 -3.76
C SER A 12 4.28 5.66 -2.54
N ILE A 13 3.60 5.33 -1.45
CA ILE A 13 4.21 4.88 -0.20
C ILE A 13 3.60 3.54 0.21
N VAL A 14 4.45 2.62 0.66
CA VAL A 14 4.03 1.36 1.30
C VAL A 14 4.30 1.43 2.79
N LEU A 15 3.32 1.00 3.58
CA LEU A 15 3.36 0.90 5.03
C LEU A 15 3.05 -0.54 5.48
N PRO A 16 3.60 -0.98 6.61
CA PRO A 16 4.92 -0.63 7.14
C PRO A 16 6.01 -1.62 6.67
N TRP A 17 5.69 -2.58 5.81
CA TRP A 17 6.65 -3.49 5.17
C TRP A 17 6.09 -3.99 3.85
N TYR A 18 6.96 -4.63 3.07
CA TYR A 18 6.52 -5.57 2.05
C TYR A 18 6.10 -6.89 2.71
N THR A 19 4.93 -7.40 2.31
CA THR A 19 4.43 -8.71 2.69
C THR A 19 5.38 -9.81 2.20
N GLN A 20 5.74 -10.69 3.10
CA GLN A 20 6.65 -11.81 2.85
C GLN A 20 6.29 -12.94 3.80
N PHE A 21 6.17 -14.16 3.28
CA PHE A 21 5.94 -15.32 4.14
C PHE A 21 7.20 -15.65 4.95
N VAL A 22 7.00 -16.05 6.20
CA VAL A 22 8.10 -16.42 7.09
C VAL A 22 8.89 -17.58 6.47
N GLY A 23 10.20 -17.38 6.29
CA GLY A 23 11.10 -18.39 5.73
C GLY A 23 11.15 -18.45 4.19
N GLN A 24 10.46 -17.56 3.48
CA GLN A 24 10.70 -17.37 2.05
C GLN A 24 11.76 -16.32 1.80
N ASP A 25 12.65 -16.56 0.82
CA ASP A 25 13.71 -15.61 0.43
C ASP A 25 13.20 -14.43 -0.39
N ARG A 26 11.94 -14.50 -0.86
CA ARG A 26 11.34 -13.52 -1.78
C ARG A 26 10.06 -12.94 -1.21
N ARG A 27 9.82 -11.67 -1.55
CA ARG A 27 8.58 -10.95 -1.28
C ARG A 27 7.44 -11.56 -2.10
N ILE A 28 6.20 -11.39 -1.63
CA ILE A 28 5.02 -11.69 -2.45
C ILE A 28 5.02 -10.76 -3.68
N ALA A 29 4.69 -11.30 -4.85
CA ALA A 29 4.67 -10.53 -6.09
C ALA A 29 3.60 -9.44 -6.08
N GLY A 30 3.78 -8.40 -6.90
CA GLY A 30 2.78 -7.33 -7.09
C GLY A 30 2.86 -6.17 -6.10
N GLN A 31 3.92 -6.11 -5.28
CA GLN A 31 4.11 -5.04 -4.28
C GLN A 31 5.05 -3.92 -4.73
N THR A 32 5.68 -4.06 -5.89
CA THR A 32 6.68 -3.14 -6.43
C THR A 32 6.31 -2.78 -7.87
N GLY A 33 7.09 -1.92 -8.53
CA GLY A 33 6.92 -1.59 -9.95
C GLY A 33 7.00 -2.82 -10.87
N GLY A 34 7.55 -3.93 -10.36
CA GLY A 34 7.53 -5.23 -11.01
C GLY A 34 8.12 -5.16 -12.41
N ARG A 35 7.30 -5.44 -13.43
CA ARG A 35 7.75 -5.44 -14.82
C ARG A 35 7.94 -4.06 -15.44
N MET A 36 7.42 -3.02 -14.79
CA MET A 36 7.65 -1.63 -15.17
C MET A 36 9.06 -1.16 -14.78
N GLY A 37 9.69 -1.83 -13.80
CA GLY A 37 11.03 -1.54 -13.30
C GLY A 37 11.06 -0.79 -11.97
N ASP A 38 12.19 -0.90 -11.29
CA ASP A 38 12.38 -0.46 -9.89
C ASP A 38 12.22 1.05 -9.68
N HIS A 39 12.29 1.86 -10.74
CA HIS A 39 12.08 3.30 -10.63
C HIS A 39 10.61 3.68 -10.38
N PHE A 40 9.68 2.71 -10.51
CA PHE A 40 8.28 2.83 -10.11
C PHE A 40 8.00 2.20 -8.74
N ASP A 41 9.03 1.72 -8.04
CA ASP A 41 8.85 1.13 -6.72
C ASP A 41 8.32 2.19 -5.74
N PRO A 42 7.36 1.81 -4.88
CA PRO A 42 6.89 2.70 -3.84
C PRO A 42 7.97 2.94 -2.80
N PHE A 43 7.95 4.12 -2.18
CA PHE A 43 8.81 4.40 -1.05
C PHE A 43 8.31 3.62 0.18
N LEU A 44 9.15 2.74 0.72
CA LEU A 44 8.80 1.97 1.91
C LEU A 44 9.05 2.79 3.17
N VAL A 45 8.01 3.03 3.97
CA VAL A 45 8.17 3.54 5.34
C VAL A 45 8.08 2.38 6.30
N GLN A 46 9.25 1.87 6.71
CA GLN A 46 9.33 0.74 7.64
C GLN A 46 9.47 1.19 9.09
N GLY A 47 8.73 0.55 9.99
CA GLY A 47 8.77 0.89 11.40
C GLY A 47 7.72 0.20 12.26
N ASP A 48 7.91 0.29 13.57
CA ASP A 48 6.88 -0.01 14.55
C ASP A 48 6.19 1.29 14.99
N PHE A 49 5.06 1.59 14.36
CA PHE A 49 4.29 2.80 14.63
C PHE A 49 3.52 2.74 15.96
N THR A 50 3.54 1.62 16.68
CA THR A 50 2.98 1.54 18.04
C THR A 50 3.92 2.17 19.07
N SER A 51 5.22 2.24 18.78
CA SER A 51 6.18 2.88 19.67
C SER A 51 5.86 4.37 19.83
N PRO A 52 5.87 4.91 21.07
CA PRO A 52 5.73 6.35 21.30
C PRO A 52 6.94 7.13 20.76
N ASP A 53 8.09 6.47 20.61
CA ASP A 53 9.33 7.06 20.14
C ASP A 53 9.62 6.74 18.67
N PHE A 54 8.65 6.21 17.93
CA PHE A 54 8.86 5.88 16.52
C PHE A 54 9.30 7.13 15.76
N ARG A 55 10.51 7.06 15.19
CA ARG A 55 11.09 8.09 14.33
C ARG A 55 11.80 7.41 13.17
N MET A 56 11.60 7.97 11.99
CA MET A 56 12.24 7.51 10.77
C MET A 56 13.65 8.13 10.69
N ASP A 57 14.65 7.43 11.23
CA ASP A 57 16.04 7.94 11.27
C ASP A 57 16.64 8.14 9.87
N ALA A 58 16.23 7.32 8.88
CA ALA A 58 16.74 7.38 7.51
C ALA A 58 16.36 8.66 6.75
N LEU A 59 15.44 9.47 7.29
CA LEU A 59 14.90 10.67 6.64
C LEU A 59 15.25 11.96 7.38
N ARG A 60 16.18 11.91 8.34
CA ARG A 60 16.70 13.08 9.03
C ARG A 60 18.14 13.33 8.63
N LEU A 61 18.51 14.60 8.62
CA LEU A 61 19.93 14.94 8.59
C LEU A 61 20.55 14.54 9.93
N PRO A 62 21.71 13.87 9.92
CA PRO A 62 22.49 13.66 11.14
C PRO A 62 22.68 14.97 11.90
N GLU A 63 22.64 14.96 13.23
CA GLU A 63 22.68 16.18 14.06
C GLU A 63 23.90 17.08 13.78
N ASN A 64 24.99 16.50 13.26
CA ASN A 64 26.21 17.20 12.87
C ASN A 64 26.22 17.73 11.41
N ILE A 65 25.11 17.62 10.69
CA ILE A 65 24.94 18.13 9.32
C ILE A 65 23.84 19.18 9.34
N SER A 66 24.23 20.45 9.28
CA SER A 66 23.26 21.53 9.07
C SER A 66 22.64 21.46 7.68
N ARG A 67 21.41 21.98 7.55
CA ARG A 67 20.71 22.12 6.26
C ARG A 67 21.56 22.84 5.20
N ASP A 68 22.23 23.93 5.56
CA ASP A 68 23.16 24.63 4.67
C ASP A 68 24.33 23.77 4.19
N ARG A 69 24.83 22.88 5.07
CA ARG A 69 25.90 21.94 4.69
C ARG A 69 25.36 20.85 3.76
N PHE A 70 24.14 20.41 3.97
CA PHE A 70 23.46 19.45 3.10
C PHE A 70 23.21 20.04 1.71
N GLN A 71 22.61 21.22 1.61
CA GLN A 71 22.35 21.91 0.34
C GLN A 71 23.64 22.14 -0.45
N ARG A 72 24.71 22.63 0.20
CA ARG A 72 26.01 22.82 -0.46
C ARG A 72 26.59 21.52 -1.04
N ARG A 73 26.33 20.37 -0.39
CA ARG A 73 26.76 19.06 -0.91
C ARG A 73 25.94 18.63 -2.12
N LEU A 74 24.63 18.87 -2.11
CA LEU A 74 23.76 18.62 -3.28
C LEU A 74 24.18 19.49 -4.47
N ASP A 75 24.41 20.78 -4.24
CA ASP A 75 24.83 21.73 -5.27
C ASP A 75 26.19 21.33 -5.87
N LEU A 76 27.16 20.98 -5.01
CA LEU A 76 28.48 20.52 -5.47
C LEU A 76 28.37 19.24 -6.30
N ARG A 77 27.56 18.27 -5.83
CA ARG A 77 27.33 17.02 -6.55
C ARG A 77 26.68 17.28 -7.91
N SER A 78 25.60 18.07 -7.97
CA SER A 78 24.93 18.44 -9.22
C SER A 78 25.90 19.12 -10.21
N ARG A 79 26.78 20.00 -9.72
CA ARG A 79 27.86 20.58 -10.54
C ARG A 79 28.82 19.52 -11.07
N ILE A 80 29.29 18.60 -10.23
CA ILE A 80 30.19 17.52 -10.64
C ILE A 80 29.51 16.60 -11.67
N THR A 81 28.25 16.21 -11.44
CA THR A 81 27.50 15.35 -12.37
C THR A 81 27.28 16.05 -13.72
N SER A 82 26.88 17.31 -13.73
CA SER A 82 26.66 18.08 -14.97
C SER A 82 27.93 18.29 -15.80
N PHE A 83 29.11 18.32 -15.18
CA PHE A 83 30.39 18.26 -15.90
C PHE A 83 30.61 16.89 -16.58
N GLY A 84 30.11 15.80 -16.00
CA GLY A 84 30.21 14.44 -16.56
C GLY A 84 29.14 14.11 -17.62
N GLU A 85 28.00 14.78 -17.62
CA GLU A 85 26.92 14.59 -18.61
C GLU A 85 27.30 15.03 -20.04
N HIS A 86 28.38 15.79 -20.19
CA HIS A 86 28.95 16.15 -21.49
C HIS A 86 29.89 15.06 -22.05
N ASP A 87 30.11 13.95 -21.33
CA ASP A 87 30.80 12.78 -21.87
C ASP A 87 29.80 11.93 -22.69
N PRO A 88 30.00 11.76 -24.01
CA PRO A 88 29.14 10.89 -24.83
C PRO A 88 29.16 9.41 -24.41
N ARG A 89 30.00 9.02 -23.45
CA ARG A 89 30.02 7.70 -22.80
C ARG A 89 29.17 7.63 -21.52
N ALA A 90 28.53 8.72 -21.10
CA ALA A 90 27.59 8.71 -19.98
C ALA A 90 26.46 7.72 -20.27
N THR A 91 26.36 6.68 -19.45
CA THR A 91 25.40 5.59 -19.63
C THR A 91 24.04 5.96 -19.04
N HIS A 92 22.98 5.26 -19.46
CA HIS A 92 21.64 5.34 -18.88
C HIS A 92 21.65 5.20 -17.34
N GLN A 93 22.61 4.44 -16.81
CA GLN A 93 22.86 4.23 -15.38
C GLN A 93 23.14 5.54 -14.60
N THR A 94 23.85 6.50 -15.22
CA THR A 94 24.25 7.76 -14.58
C THR A 94 23.04 8.66 -14.33
N HIS A 95 22.12 8.73 -15.30
CA HIS A 95 20.88 9.52 -15.18
C HIS A 95 19.90 8.93 -14.17
N VAL A 96 19.76 7.60 -14.11
CA VAL A 96 18.94 6.93 -13.09
C VAL A 96 19.47 7.23 -11.67
N THR A 97 20.80 7.14 -11.50
CA THR A 97 21.46 7.43 -10.22
C THR A 97 21.26 8.90 -9.80
N GLU A 98 21.32 9.84 -10.73
CA GLU A 98 21.07 11.26 -10.45
C GLU A 98 19.62 11.50 -9.98
N SER A 99 18.64 10.96 -10.71
CA SER A 99 17.22 11.12 -10.37
C SER A 99 16.86 10.50 -9.01
N ASN A 100 17.45 9.35 -8.67
CA ASN A 100 17.25 8.70 -7.38
C ASN A 100 17.80 9.55 -6.24
N PHE A 101 18.95 10.18 -6.43
CA PHE A 101 19.58 11.01 -5.41
C PHE A 101 18.83 12.33 -5.19
N GLN A 102 18.36 12.97 -6.27
CA GLN A 102 17.52 14.18 -6.18
C GLN A 102 16.20 13.87 -5.47
N SER A 103 15.58 12.73 -5.80
CA SER A 103 14.35 12.28 -5.14
C SER A 103 14.57 11.99 -3.65
N ALA A 104 15.67 11.32 -3.29
CA ALA A 104 16.02 11.05 -1.90
C ALA A 104 16.35 12.33 -1.11
N ALA A 105 17.04 13.28 -1.73
CA ALA A 105 17.37 14.56 -1.10
C ALA A 105 16.14 15.44 -0.86
N ALA A 106 15.27 15.55 -1.87
CA ALA A 106 13.98 16.23 -1.75
C ALA A 106 13.10 15.59 -0.68
N LEU A 107 13.14 14.26 -0.58
CA LEU A 107 12.45 13.53 0.47
C LEU A 107 12.94 13.95 1.85
N VAL A 108 14.24 13.82 2.14
CA VAL A 108 14.84 14.19 3.44
C VAL A 108 14.50 15.63 3.83
N GLU A 109 14.69 16.59 2.93
CA GLU A 109 14.45 18.01 3.24
C GLU A 109 13.00 18.31 3.63
N LYS A 110 12.05 17.58 3.04
CA LYS A 110 10.62 17.84 3.18
C LYS A 110 9.93 16.96 4.21
N THR A 111 10.33 15.69 4.39
CA THR A 111 9.84 14.87 5.51
C THR A 111 10.29 15.43 6.86
N GLU A 112 11.50 15.98 6.94
CA GLU A 112 11.96 16.67 8.14
C GLU A 112 11.17 17.96 8.38
N ALA A 113 10.85 18.72 7.33
CA ALA A 113 10.13 19.98 7.44
C ALA A 113 8.64 19.81 7.76
N ALA A 114 8.02 18.71 7.32
CA ALA A 114 6.57 18.53 7.40
C ALA A 114 6.11 17.62 8.56
N GLY A 115 7.02 16.91 9.24
CA GLY A 115 6.66 16.05 10.39
C GLY A 115 5.58 15.00 10.07
N VAL A 116 5.41 14.65 8.80
CA VAL A 116 4.29 13.82 8.33
C VAL A 116 4.40 12.40 8.88
N LEU A 117 5.63 11.90 9.00
CA LEU A 117 5.94 10.58 9.55
C LEU A 117 6.08 10.56 11.08
N ASP A 118 5.74 11.67 11.75
CA ASP A 118 5.79 11.78 13.21
C ASP A 118 4.39 11.63 13.80
N LEU A 119 4.16 10.51 14.50
CA LEU A 119 2.91 10.24 15.22
C LEU A 119 2.89 10.83 16.64
N THR A 120 3.99 11.40 17.14
CA THR A 120 4.04 12.00 18.49
C THR A 120 3.15 13.23 18.63
N GLY A 121 2.82 13.88 17.51
CA GLY A 121 1.85 14.98 17.48
C GLY A 121 0.38 14.53 17.57
N GLU A 122 0.09 13.24 17.45
CA GLU A 122 -1.28 12.71 17.55
C GLU A 122 -1.65 12.43 19.01
N SER A 123 -2.87 12.80 19.39
CA SER A 123 -3.34 12.53 20.76
C SER A 123 -3.37 11.03 21.05
N THR A 124 -3.04 10.65 22.29
CA THR A 124 -3.14 9.25 22.74
C THR A 124 -4.54 8.70 22.52
N THR A 125 -5.58 9.50 22.76
CA THR A 125 -6.98 9.11 22.54
C THR A 125 -7.25 8.73 21.09
N LEU A 126 -6.77 9.51 20.12
CA LEU A 126 -6.94 9.17 18.70
C LEU A 126 -6.18 7.90 18.33
N ARG A 127 -4.92 7.77 18.79
CA ARG A 127 -4.13 6.55 18.58
C ARG A 127 -4.82 5.32 19.16
N GLU A 128 -5.43 5.46 20.34
CA GLU A 128 -6.25 4.41 20.94
C GLU A 128 -7.49 4.11 20.12
N GLN A 129 -8.20 5.10 19.57
CA GLN A 129 -9.37 4.84 18.71
C GLN A 129 -9.01 3.93 17.53
N TYR A 130 -7.93 4.23 16.82
CA TYR A 130 -7.39 3.37 15.76
C TYR A 130 -6.94 1.98 16.25
N GLY A 131 -6.63 1.86 17.53
CA GLY A 131 -6.06 0.68 18.15
C GLY A 131 -4.53 0.72 18.15
N MET A 132 -3.92 0.38 19.29
CA MET A 132 -2.47 0.28 19.47
C MET A 132 -1.89 -1.01 18.87
N THR A 133 -2.30 -1.32 17.64
CA THR A 133 -1.78 -2.42 16.82
C THR A 133 -1.00 -1.85 15.65
N LYS A 134 -0.11 -2.63 15.04
CA LYS A 134 0.65 -2.11 13.90
C LYS A 134 -0.25 -1.73 12.73
N PHE A 135 -1.31 -2.50 12.48
CA PHE A 135 -2.31 -2.16 11.47
C PHE A 135 -3.02 -0.84 11.79
N GLY A 136 -3.52 -0.67 13.01
CA GLY A 136 -4.22 0.55 13.43
C GLY A 136 -3.34 1.80 13.31
N GLN A 137 -2.11 1.72 13.80
CA GLN A 137 -1.16 2.83 13.69
C GLN A 137 -0.68 3.07 12.25
N SER A 138 -0.67 2.04 11.39
CA SER A 138 -0.39 2.19 9.96
C SER A 138 -1.52 2.92 9.23
N LEU A 139 -2.78 2.69 9.58
CA LEU A 139 -3.89 3.48 9.04
C LEU A 139 -3.85 4.93 9.53
N LEU A 140 -3.47 5.18 10.79
CA LEU A 140 -3.26 6.53 11.29
C LEU A 140 -2.14 7.26 10.53
N MET A 141 -1.03 6.56 10.27
CA MET A 141 0.05 7.08 9.42
C MET A 141 -0.45 7.33 7.99
N ALA A 142 -1.23 6.41 7.41
CA ALA A 142 -1.81 6.58 6.08
C ALA A 142 -2.69 7.82 6.01
N ARG A 143 -3.47 8.12 7.06
CA ARG A 143 -4.27 9.35 7.12
C ARG A 143 -3.40 10.60 7.04
N ARG A 144 -2.28 10.65 7.80
CA ARG A 144 -1.32 11.76 7.74
C ARG A 144 -0.69 11.91 6.35
N LEU A 145 -0.37 10.80 5.69
CA LEU A 145 0.17 10.80 4.34
C LEU A 145 -0.84 11.33 3.30
N VAL A 146 -2.11 10.91 3.41
CA VAL A 146 -3.21 11.43 2.58
C VAL A 146 -3.41 12.93 2.81
N GLU A 147 -3.41 13.37 4.06
CA GLU A 147 -3.49 14.79 4.43
C GLU A 147 -2.30 15.61 3.89
N ALA A 148 -1.15 14.96 3.68
CA ALA A 148 0.04 15.53 3.05
C ALA A 148 0.08 15.35 1.52
N ASP A 149 -1.04 15.01 0.87
CA ASP A 149 -1.20 14.89 -0.59
C ASP A 149 -0.37 13.74 -1.23
N VAL A 150 -0.09 12.67 -0.47
CA VAL A 150 0.46 11.43 -1.05
C VAL A 150 -0.62 10.74 -1.87
N SER A 151 -0.33 10.52 -3.16
CA SER A 151 -1.33 10.11 -4.13
C SER A 151 -1.77 8.64 -4.02
N LEU A 152 -0.88 7.76 -3.56
CA LEU A 152 -1.17 6.35 -3.31
C LEU A 152 -0.47 5.89 -2.03
N VAL A 153 -1.26 5.39 -1.08
CA VAL A 153 -0.74 4.78 0.15
C VAL A 153 -1.23 3.34 0.21
N THR A 154 -0.30 2.40 0.25
CA THR A 154 -0.60 0.98 0.43
C THR A 154 -0.29 0.59 1.87
N VAL A 155 -1.29 0.07 2.58
CA VAL A 155 -1.11 -0.44 3.95
C VAL A 155 -1.21 -1.96 3.91
N ASN A 156 -0.07 -2.61 4.09
CA ASN A 156 -0.01 -4.05 4.24
C ASN A 156 -0.32 -4.42 5.69
N TRP A 157 -1.15 -5.45 5.85
CA TRP A 157 -1.42 -6.04 7.16
C TRP A 157 -0.11 -6.63 7.75
N ASP A 158 0.20 -6.39 9.03
CA ASP A 158 1.30 -7.13 9.68
C ASP A 158 0.83 -8.47 10.13
N ASP A 159 1.71 -9.45 9.98
CA ASP A 159 1.69 -10.59 10.87
C ASP A 159 2.28 -10.25 12.25
N ASP A 160 1.51 -9.56 13.11
CA ASP A 160 1.87 -9.30 14.53
C ASP A 160 2.06 -10.60 15.34
N THR A 161 1.62 -11.75 14.83
CA THR A 161 1.69 -13.05 15.51
C THR A 161 2.48 -14.05 14.69
N ARG A 162 3.69 -13.70 14.22
CA ARG A 162 4.65 -14.60 13.49
C ARG A 162 4.99 -15.94 14.18
N ASN A 163 4.21 -16.35 15.18
CA ASN A 163 4.19 -17.58 15.93
C ASN A 163 3.79 -18.81 15.12
N ASP A 164 2.91 -18.73 14.11
CA ASP A 164 2.51 -19.89 13.31
C ASP A 164 3.09 -19.79 11.90
N LYS A 165 4.28 -20.36 11.70
CA LYS A 165 4.90 -20.59 10.36
C LYS A 165 4.02 -21.37 9.36
N VAL A 166 2.77 -21.67 9.72
CA VAL A 166 1.83 -22.59 9.05
C VAL A 166 0.64 -21.83 8.43
N SER A 167 0.32 -20.62 8.89
CA SER A 167 -0.83 -19.87 8.37
C SER A 167 -0.67 -18.35 8.59
N PRO A 168 -0.10 -17.60 7.62
CA PRO A 168 -0.01 -16.14 7.69
C PRO A 168 -1.39 -15.54 7.94
N HIS A 169 -1.51 -14.48 8.74
CA HIS A 169 -2.79 -14.01 9.32
C HIS A 169 -4.14 -14.32 8.64
N TRP A 170 -4.42 -13.75 7.47
CA TRP A 170 -5.70 -13.96 6.76
C TRP A 170 -5.79 -15.31 6.02
N ASP A 171 -4.71 -16.08 6.10
CA ASP A 171 -4.58 -17.48 5.72
C ASP A 171 -5.13 -18.37 6.84
N THR A 172 -6.44 -18.63 6.79
CA THR A 172 -7.17 -19.33 7.84
C THR A 172 -7.28 -20.83 7.55
N HIS A 173 -6.16 -21.49 7.19
CA HIS A 173 -6.15 -22.94 6.93
C HIS A 173 -6.46 -23.78 8.16
N HIS A 174 -6.31 -23.22 9.37
CA HIS A 174 -6.64 -23.82 10.67
C HIS A 174 -7.51 -22.86 11.50
N ASN A 175 -8.39 -23.42 12.33
CA ASN A 175 -9.17 -22.67 13.36
C ASN A 175 -9.84 -21.38 12.86
N ASN A 176 -10.40 -21.40 11.65
CA ASN A 176 -10.83 -20.21 10.92
C ASN A 176 -11.73 -19.27 11.74
N PHE A 177 -12.76 -19.79 12.40
CA PHE A 177 -13.71 -18.94 13.12
C PHE A 177 -13.13 -18.30 14.39
N ALA A 178 -12.30 -19.03 15.13
CA ALA A 178 -11.64 -18.48 16.31
C ALA A 178 -10.64 -17.40 15.89
N LYS A 179 -9.80 -17.67 14.89
CA LYS A 179 -8.82 -16.71 14.36
C LYS A 179 -9.50 -15.44 13.85
N LEU A 180 -10.59 -15.57 13.07
CA LEU A 180 -11.37 -14.42 12.62
C LEU A 180 -11.93 -13.61 13.78
N LYS A 181 -12.61 -14.26 14.73
CA LYS A 181 -13.31 -13.59 15.83
C LYS A 181 -12.37 -12.95 16.84
N GLU A 182 -11.24 -13.58 17.12
CA GLU A 182 -10.37 -13.21 18.24
C GLU A 182 -9.16 -12.39 17.79
N ASN A 183 -8.69 -12.55 16.54
CA ASN A 183 -7.42 -11.96 16.09
C ASN A 183 -7.54 -11.05 14.87
N LEU A 184 -8.44 -11.32 13.92
CA LEU A 184 -8.47 -10.61 12.63
C LEU A 184 -9.55 -9.54 12.56
N CYS A 185 -10.81 -9.94 12.75
CA CYS A 185 -11.95 -9.03 12.60
C CYS A 185 -11.94 -7.88 13.63
N PRO A 186 -11.67 -8.08 14.93
CA PRO A 186 -11.70 -6.99 15.89
C PRO A 186 -10.71 -5.84 15.60
N PRO A 187 -9.40 -6.08 15.33
CA PRO A 187 -8.50 -4.99 14.98
C PRO A 187 -8.82 -4.37 13.61
N PHE A 188 -9.29 -5.16 12.63
CA PHE A 188 -9.71 -4.63 11.33
C PHE A 188 -10.91 -3.68 11.49
N ASP A 189 -11.96 -4.13 12.15
CA ASP A 189 -13.21 -3.38 12.34
C ASP A 189 -12.97 -2.06 13.07
N ARG A 190 -12.20 -2.10 14.18
CA ARG A 190 -11.83 -0.90 14.94
C ARG A 190 -11.03 0.09 14.10
N ALA A 191 -9.95 -0.38 13.48
CA ALA A 191 -9.01 0.47 12.76
C ALA A 191 -9.62 1.05 11.48
N MET A 192 -10.30 0.22 10.68
CA MET A 192 -10.93 0.63 9.43
C MET A 192 -12.09 1.60 9.68
N SER A 193 -12.96 1.30 10.65
CA SER A 193 -14.07 2.21 10.98
C SER A 193 -13.57 3.56 11.47
N THR A 194 -12.54 3.57 12.32
CA THR A 194 -11.92 4.81 12.79
C THR A 194 -11.26 5.58 11.64
N PHE A 195 -10.55 4.89 10.75
CA PHE A 195 -9.89 5.51 9.59
C PHE A 195 -10.89 6.18 8.65
N LEU A 196 -11.99 5.49 8.30
CA LEU A 196 -13.04 6.07 7.46
C LEU A 196 -13.70 7.28 8.13
N ALA A 197 -14.00 7.19 9.43
CA ALA A 197 -14.59 8.30 10.18
C ALA A 197 -13.64 9.51 10.31
N ASP A 198 -12.35 9.30 10.53
CA ASP A 198 -11.34 10.35 10.63
C ASP A 198 -11.11 11.02 9.26
N LEU A 199 -11.10 10.25 8.16
CA LEU A 199 -11.05 10.82 6.81
C LEU A 199 -12.30 11.65 6.50
N ASP A 200 -13.49 11.17 6.87
CA ASP A 200 -14.75 11.89 6.65
C ASP A 200 -14.81 13.20 7.46
N GLN A 201 -14.48 13.13 8.75
CA GLN A 201 -14.43 14.30 9.65
C GLN A 201 -13.50 15.40 9.14
N ARG A 202 -12.44 15.03 8.40
CA ARG A 202 -11.48 15.96 7.80
C ARG A 202 -11.83 16.38 6.37
N GLY A 203 -12.91 15.86 5.80
CA GLY A 203 -13.28 16.08 4.39
C GLY A 203 -12.32 15.40 3.39
N LEU A 204 -11.44 14.52 3.86
CA LEU A 204 -10.49 13.79 3.00
C LEU A 204 -11.16 12.63 2.27
N LEU A 205 -12.22 12.05 2.85
CA LEU A 205 -12.91 10.89 2.27
C LEU A 205 -13.54 11.21 0.90
N GLU A 206 -13.97 12.46 0.65
CA GLU A 206 -14.52 12.87 -0.65
C GLU A 206 -13.50 12.74 -1.79
N SER A 207 -12.22 12.99 -1.50
CA SER A 207 -11.13 12.95 -2.49
C SER A 207 -10.34 11.65 -2.48
N THR A 208 -10.47 10.84 -1.42
CA THR A 208 -9.69 9.62 -1.19
C THR A 208 -10.54 8.38 -1.40
N MET A 209 -10.18 7.56 -2.40
CA MET A 209 -10.75 6.22 -2.54
C MET A 209 -9.99 5.25 -1.65
N VAL A 210 -10.68 4.70 -0.65
CA VAL A 210 -10.17 3.65 0.22
C VAL A 210 -10.59 2.30 -0.36
N VAL A 211 -9.61 1.44 -0.61
CA VAL A 211 -9.84 0.07 -1.09
C VAL A 211 -9.20 -0.91 -0.10
N ALA A 212 -10.02 -1.75 0.52
CA ALA A 212 -9.55 -2.86 1.35
C ALA A 212 -9.87 -4.17 0.64
N LEU A 213 -8.82 -4.93 0.30
CA LEU A 213 -8.92 -6.16 -0.47
C LEU A 213 -7.87 -7.17 0.00
N GLY A 214 -8.18 -8.46 -0.21
CA GLY A 214 -7.20 -9.55 -0.15
C GLY A 214 -6.82 -10.03 -1.55
N GLU A 215 -6.05 -11.12 -1.64
CA GLU A 215 -5.63 -11.68 -2.94
C GLU A 215 -6.63 -12.67 -3.55
N PHE A 216 -7.33 -13.45 -2.73
CA PHE A 216 -8.34 -14.43 -3.14
C PHE A 216 -9.24 -14.80 -1.96
N GLY A 217 -10.30 -15.57 -2.26
CA GLY A 217 -11.26 -16.02 -1.26
C GLY A 217 -10.85 -17.30 -0.56
N ARG A 218 -11.74 -17.75 0.33
CA ARG A 218 -11.60 -18.98 1.12
C ARG A 218 -12.72 -19.94 0.77
N THR A 219 -12.41 -21.24 0.79
CA THR A 219 -13.38 -22.29 0.43
C THR A 219 -14.71 -22.06 1.13
N PRO A 220 -15.85 -22.19 0.42
CA PRO A 220 -17.16 -21.93 1.00
C PRO A 220 -17.51 -22.92 2.13
N LYS A 221 -16.93 -24.12 2.06
CA LYS A 221 -17.09 -25.20 3.03
C LYS A 221 -15.82 -25.34 3.88
N ILE A 222 -16.00 -25.38 5.19
CA ILE A 222 -14.89 -25.64 6.13
C ILE A 222 -14.33 -27.05 5.97
N GLY A 223 -13.01 -27.20 6.11
CA GLY A 223 -12.29 -28.46 5.93
C GLY A 223 -12.27 -28.98 4.50
N LEU A 224 -12.76 -28.22 3.51
CA LEU A 224 -12.61 -28.57 2.11
C LEU A 224 -11.17 -28.28 1.68
N ILE A 225 -10.49 -29.31 1.19
CA ILE A 225 -9.14 -29.23 0.65
C ILE A 225 -9.24 -29.13 -0.87
N THR A 226 -8.76 -28.03 -1.42
CA THR A 226 -8.73 -27.72 -2.86
C THR A 226 -7.31 -27.62 -3.37
N GLN A 227 -6.37 -27.31 -2.49
CA GLN A 227 -4.94 -27.23 -2.74
C GLN A 227 -4.20 -27.89 -1.57
N ASN A 228 -2.92 -28.22 -1.73
CA ASN A 228 -2.13 -28.81 -0.64
C ASN A 228 -1.67 -27.75 0.38
N GLY A 229 -2.57 -26.86 0.80
CA GLY A 229 -2.31 -25.73 1.73
C GLY A 229 -2.27 -26.14 3.21
N MET A 230 -2.12 -27.44 3.50
CA MET A 230 -2.14 -27.99 4.86
C MET A 230 -3.44 -27.69 5.64
N THR A 231 -4.57 -27.51 4.95
CA THR A 231 -5.88 -27.20 5.55
C THR A 231 -6.36 -28.29 6.50
N GLU A 232 -6.74 -27.90 7.72
CA GLU A 232 -7.35 -28.76 8.72
C GLU A 232 -8.89 -28.76 8.63
N PRO A 233 -9.58 -29.73 9.25
CA PRO A 233 -11.04 -29.73 9.32
C PRO A 233 -11.67 -28.44 9.90
N THR A 234 -10.90 -27.66 10.65
CA THR A 234 -11.32 -26.41 11.30
C THR A 234 -11.01 -25.15 10.49
N GLY A 235 -10.38 -25.26 9.31
CA GLY A 235 -10.03 -24.10 8.50
C GLY A 235 -10.58 -24.14 7.08
N ARG A 236 -10.13 -23.18 6.28
CA ARG A 236 -10.58 -22.99 4.89
C ARG A 236 -9.40 -22.83 3.94
N ASP A 237 -9.40 -23.64 2.90
CA ASP A 237 -8.40 -23.62 1.84
C ASP A 237 -8.60 -22.45 0.86
N HIS A 238 -7.64 -22.25 -0.04
CA HIS A 238 -7.67 -21.24 -1.09
C HIS A 238 -8.86 -21.40 -2.04
N TRP A 239 -9.45 -20.27 -2.43
CA TRP A 239 -10.62 -20.25 -3.30
C TRP A 239 -10.66 -18.98 -4.17
N PRO A 240 -9.99 -18.97 -5.34
CA PRO A 240 -9.89 -17.79 -6.21
C PRO A 240 -11.18 -17.49 -6.98
N HIS A 241 -12.23 -18.32 -6.85
CA HIS A 241 -13.45 -18.20 -7.63
C HIS A 241 -14.38 -17.07 -7.19
N ALA A 242 -14.27 -16.61 -5.94
CA ALA A 242 -15.06 -15.49 -5.41
C ALA A 242 -14.38 -14.91 -4.16
N PHE A 243 -14.32 -13.57 -4.08
CA PHE A 243 -13.91 -12.82 -2.90
C PHE A 243 -14.48 -11.40 -2.97
N THR A 244 -14.36 -10.66 -1.86
CA THR A 244 -14.93 -9.32 -1.72
C THR A 244 -13.82 -8.29 -1.55
N ALA A 245 -14.01 -7.10 -2.12
CA ALA A 245 -13.28 -5.90 -1.78
C ALA A 245 -14.26 -4.87 -1.16
N LEU A 246 -13.80 -4.13 -0.17
CA LEU A 246 -14.50 -2.97 0.37
C LEU A 246 -13.95 -1.73 -0.33
N VAL A 247 -14.84 -0.90 -0.87
CA VAL A 247 -14.51 0.37 -1.51
C VAL A 247 -15.31 1.49 -0.85
N ALA A 248 -14.66 2.59 -0.48
CA ALA A 248 -15.29 3.75 0.15
C ALA A 248 -14.61 5.05 -0.27
N GLY A 249 -15.34 6.17 -0.22
CA GLY A 249 -14.81 7.49 -0.54
C GLY A 249 -14.49 7.68 -2.03
N GLY A 250 -13.86 8.80 -2.38
CA GLY A 250 -13.45 9.10 -3.75
C GLY A 250 -14.61 9.15 -4.75
N GLY A 251 -15.79 9.58 -4.29
CA GLY A 251 -17.02 9.61 -5.08
C GLY A 251 -17.80 8.29 -5.16
N VAL A 252 -17.38 7.23 -4.46
CA VAL A 252 -18.14 5.99 -4.34
C VAL A 252 -19.29 6.15 -3.36
N SER A 253 -20.51 5.82 -3.79
CA SER A 253 -21.69 5.79 -2.92
C SER A 253 -21.55 4.68 -1.88
N GLY A 254 -21.59 5.04 -0.59
CA GLY A 254 -21.52 4.08 0.52
C GLY A 254 -22.83 3.31 0.75
N GLY A 255 -22.77 2.29 1.62
CA GLY A 255 -23.97 1.59 2.11
C GLY A 255 -24.61 0.62 1.11
N GLN A 256 -23.87 0.20 0.08
CA GLN A 256 -24.35 -0.70 -0.96
C GLN A 256 -23.54 -1.99 -1.06
N VAL A 257 -24.15 -3.00 -1.70
CA VAL A 257 -23.48 -4.24 -2.10
C VAL A 257 -23.55 -4.31 -3.63
N HIS A 258 -22.39 -4.45 -4.27
CA HIS A 258 -22.28 -4.59 -5.72
C HIS A 258 -22.01 -6.06 -6.08
N GLY A 259 -22.91 -6.66 -6.84
CA GLY A 259 -22.83 -8.06 -7.23
C GLY A 259 -23.27 -9.04 -6.15
N SER A 260 -23.20 -10.32 -6.50
CA SER A 260 -23.65 -11.42 -5.63
C SER A 260 -22.79 -12.65 -5.83
N THR A 261 -22.90 -13.59 -4.91
CA THR A 261 -22.34 -14.93 -5.05
C THR A 261 -23.46 -15.94 -4.95
N THR A 262 -23.21 -17.16 -5.44
CA THR A 262 -24.11 -18.30 -5.26
C THR A 262 -24.48 -18.47 -3.79
N PRO A 263 -25.61 -19.11 -3.43
CA PRO A 263 -26.08 -19.19 -2.03
C PRO A 263 -25.08 -19.79 -1.02
N ASN A 264 -24.09 -20.54 -1.49
CA ASN A 264 -23.01 -21.09 -0.67
C ASN A 264 -21.75 -20.19 -0.60
N GLY A 265 -21.72 -19.03 -1.27
CA GLY A 265 -20.58 -18.12 -1.36
C GLY A 265 -19.44 -18.60 -2.25
N GLY A 266 -19.67 -19.63 -3.08
CA GLY A 266 -18.61 -20.31 -3.83
C GLY A 266 -18.24 -19.67 -5.17
N TYR A 267 -19.18 -19.03 -5.85
CA TYR A 267 -18.91 -18.44 -7.16
C TYR A 267 -19.62 -17.12 -7.30
N VAL A 268 -19.07 -16.20 -8.08
CA VAL A 268 -19.76 -14.96 -8.45
C VAL A 268 -21.00 -15.31 -9.30
N GLU A 269 -22.15 -14.73 -8.96
CA GLU A 269 -23.42 -14.97 -9.65
C GLU A 269 -23.81 -13.73 -10.47
N ASP A 270 -23.91 -12.56 -9.85
CA ASP A 270 -24.26 -11.32 -10.53
C ASP A 270 -23.16 -10.25 -10.49
N ASN A 271 -23.12 -9.42 -11.53
CA ASN A 271 -22.27 -8.22 -11.65
C ASN A 271 -20.80 -8.46 -11.27
N ALA A 272 -20.17 -9.44 -11.93
CA ALA A 272 -18.79 -9.78 -11.67
C ALA A 272 -17.83 -8.61 -11.88
N VAL A 273 -16.98 -8.37 -10.89
CA VAL A 273 -15.87 -7.42 -10.95
C VAL A 273 -14.58 -8.23 -10.94
N THR A 274 -13.81 -8.16 -12.02
CA THR A 274 -12.50 -8.81 -12.08
C THR A 274 -11.43 -7.95 -11.40
N PRO A 275 -10.26 -8.51 -11.01
CA PRO A 275 -9.14 -7.70 -10.53
C PRO A 275 -8.75 -6.60 -11.51
N ALA A 276 -8.80 -6.87 -12.83
CA ALA A 276 -8.52 -5.87 -13.85
C ALA A 276 -9.54 -4.71 -13.84
N ASP A 277 -10.82 -5.00 -13.59
CA ASP A 277 -11.88 -4.00 -13.50
C ASP A 277 -11.71 -3.10 -12.27
N LEU A 278 -11.33 -3.68 -11.13
CA LEU A 278 -11.01 -2.91 -9.92
C LEU A 278 -9.77 -2.02 -10.14
N SER A 279 -8.69 -2.56 -10.74
CA SER A 279 -7.50 -1.76 -11.08
C SER A 279 -7.83 -0.63 -12.06
N ALA A 280 -8.64 -0.90 -13.08
CA ALA A 280 -9.15 0.11 -14.02
C ALA A 280 -9.89 1.25 -13.30
N THR A 281 -10.74 0.89 -12.34
CA THR A 281 -11.52 1.85 -11.55
C THR A 281 -10.62 2.72 -10.65
N ILE A 282 -9.61 2.12 -10.00
CA ILE A 282 -8.61 2.86 -9.21
C ILE A 282 -7.80 3.81 -10.10
N LEU A 283 -7.36 3.36 -11.28
CA LEU A 283 -6.62 4.21 -12.23
C LEU A 283 -7.45 5.41 -12.69
N LYS A 284 -8.74 5.20 -13.00
CA LYS A 284 -9.68 6.29 -13.32
C LYS A 284 -9.76 7.31 -12.17
N HIS A 285 -9.87 6.85 -10.92
CA HIS A 285 -9.91 7.75 -9.75
C HIS A 285 -8.63 8.59 -9.62
N LEU A 286 -7.48 7.99 -9.88
CA LEU A 286 -6.20 8.68 -9.90
C LEU A 286 -6.04 9.65 -11.08
N GLY A 287 -6.91 9.56 -12.10
CA GLY A 287 -6.84 10.35 -13.33
C GLY A 287 -5.84 9.79 -14.35
N ILE A 288 -5.52 8.50 -14.25
CA ILE A 288 -4.61 7.77 -15.13
C ILE A 288 -5.44 7.00 -16.17
N ASP A 289 -5.07 7.11 -17.44
CA ASP A 289 -5.69 6.29 -18.49
C ASP A 289 -5.27 4.83 -18.31
N GLN A 290 -6.23 3.95 -18.03
CA GLN A 290 -6.01 2.52 -17.88
C GLN A 290 -5.42 1.84 -19.13
N LEU A 291 -5.66 2.41 -20.32
CA LEU A 291 -5.16 1.88 -21.58
C LEU A 291 -3.75 2.37 -21.91
N GLN A 292 -3.18 3.26 -21.10
CA GLN A 292 -1.78 3.66 -21.23
C GLN A 292 -0.87 2.43 -21.20
N GLU A 293 0.17 2.45 -22.03
CA GLU A 293 1.11 1.35 -22.17
C GLU A 293 2.41 1.62 -21.41
N TYR A 294 2.99 0.56 -20.83
CA TYR A 294 4.36 0.53 -20.34
C TYR A 294 5.18 -0.51 -21.10
N ASN A 295 6.50 -0.33 -21.11
CA ASN A 295 7.41 -1.32 -21.66
C ASN A 295 7.73 -2.37 -20.59
N ASP A 296 7.32 -3.62 -20.80
CA ASP A 296 7.73 -4.74 -19.96
C ASP A 296 9.22 -5.01 -20.26
N GLY A 297 10.10 -4.57 -19.37
CA GLY A 297 11.55 -4.71 -19.55
C GLY A 297 12.03 -6.17 -19.57
N PHE A 298 11.22 -7.10 -19.06
CA PHE A 298 11.55 -8.53 -19.07
C PHE A 298 11.13 -9.19 -20.38
N LEU A 299 9.90 -8.96 -20.83
CA LEU A 299 9.38 -9.56 -22.07
C LEU A 299 9.69 -8.76 -23.33
N GLN A 300 10.16 -7.51 -23.21
CA GLN A 300 10.41 -6.60 -24.32
C GLN A 300 9.15 -6.35 -25.19
N ILE A 301 8.00 -6.25 -24.53
CA ILE A 301 6.70 -5.97 -25.17
C ILE A 301 6.01 -4.82 -24.45
N ARG A 302 5.09 -4.15 -25.17
CA ARG A 302 4.20 -3.18 -24.54
C ARG A 302 3.03 -3.87 -23.89
N GLN A 303 2.69 -3.42 -22.69
CA GLN A 303 1.55 -3.90 -21.92
C GLN A 303 0.70 -2.71 -21.49
N ARG A 304 -0.62 -2.87 -21.50
CA ARG A 304 -1.55 -1.87 -20.97
C ARG A 304 -1.55 -1.93 -19.44
N LEU A 305 -1.74 -0.79 -18.77
CA LEU A 305 -1.84 -0.74 -17.31
C LEU A 305 -3.01 -1.59 -16.78
N SER A 306 -4.18 -1.51 -17.43
CA SER A 306 -5.29 -2.45 -17.22
C SER A 306 -6.12 -2.63 -18.48
N THR A 307 -6.67 -3.83 -18.65
CA THR A 307 -7.63 -4.17 -19.72
C THR A 307 -9.06 -4.28 -19.19
N GLY A 308 -9.27 -4.08 -17.89
CA GLY A 308 -10.58 -4.18 -17.26
C GLY A 308 -11.51 -3.03 -17.64
N ARG A 309 -12.80 -3.21 -17.39
CA ARG A 309 -13.80 -2.15 -17.49
C ARG A 309 -13.83 -1.33 -16.22
N ILE A 310 -14.10 -0.04 -16.37
CA ILE A 310 -14.38 0.84 -15.23
C ILE A 310 -15.71 0.43 -14.62
N VAL A 311 -15.73 0.23 -13.30
CA VAL A 311 -16.94 -0.04 -12.53
C VAL A 311 -17.42 1.27 -11.93
N GLU A 312 -18.70 1.60 -12.16
CA GLU A 312 -19.35 2.73 -11.52
C GLU A 312 -20.15 2.21 -10.34
N PHE A 313 -19.67 2.52 -9.13
CA PHE A 313 -20.35 2.22 -7.88
C PHE A 313 -21.38 3.32 -7.63
N ALA A 314 -22.58 3.14 -8.20
CA ALA A 314 -23.68 4.12 -8.18
C ALA A 314 -24.22 4.38 -6.78
#